data_AF-A0A844A1M1-F1
#
_entry.id   AF-A0A844A1M1-F1
#
_cell.length_a   1.000
_cell.length_b   1.000
_cell.length_c   1.000
_cell.angle_alpha   90.00
_cell.angle_beta   90.00
_cell.angle_gamma   90.00
#
_symmetry.space_group_name_H-M   'P 1'
#
loop_
_entity.id
_entity.type
_entity.pdbx_description
1 polymer ?
#
loop_
_entity_poly.entity_id
_entity_poly.type
_entity_poly.pdbx_seq_one_letter_code
_entity_poly.pdbx_strand_id
1 'polypeptide(L)'
;MARKGMMRSEVVRVRLRPEEREALAGLCGKSRTASEVIRLLFRDQAGLPLPVGPVESDALRGTNEELRRIGINLNQAVRAMNEGRVGYEPHLDAALRNLLEGVFRLRADVDLMLRISRQERRRGGDGV
;
A
#
# COMPACT_ATOMS: atom_id res chain seq x y z
N MET A 1 19.23 6.38 9.36
CA MET A 1 19.05 7.62 8.57
C MET A 1 17.56 7.89 8.41
N ALA A 2 16.97 8.66 9.34
CA ALA A 2 15.55 9.00 9.29
C ALA A 2 15.27 9.92 8.09
N ARG A 3 14.32 9.56 7.23
CA ARG A 3 13.84 10.47 6.17
C ARG A 3 13.32 11.73 6.85
N LYS A 4 14.04 12.84 6.72
CA LYS A 4 13.57 14.20 7.02
C LYS A 4 12.34 14.43 6.16
N GLY A 5 11.17 14.10 6.70
CA GLY A 5 9.90 14.27 6.02
C GLY A 5 9.80 15.72 5.58
N MET A 6 9.54 15.96 4.30
CA MET A 6 9.23 17.28 3.76
C MET A 6 8.29 18.00 4.73
N MET A 7 8.81 18.95 5.48
CA MET A 7 8.01 19.73 6.42
C MET A 7 6.99 20.51 5.58
N ARG A 8 5.74 20.50 6.03
CA ARG A 8 4.64 21.21 5.37
C ARG A 8 4.98 22.70 5.44
N SER A 9 5.25 23.32 4.29
CA SER A 9 5.74 24.71 4.19
C SER A 9 4.63 25.73 3.91
N GLU A 10 3.46 25.28 3.47
CA GLU A 10 2.40 26.14 2.93
C GLU A 10 1.11 26.04 3.77
N VAL A 11 0.47 27.20 3.99
CA VAL A 11 -0.76 27.32 4.79
C VAL A 11 -1.88 27.87 3.90
N VAL A 12 -2.91 27.06 3.68
CA VAL A 12 -4.12 27.46 2.96
C VAL A 12 -5.21 27.83 3.97
N ARG A 13 -5.77 29.05 3.85
CA ARG A 13 -6.90 29.51 4.68
C ARG A 13 -8.20 29.38 3.88
N VAL A 14 -9.16 28.63 4.41
CA VAL A 14 -10.46 28.40 3.80
C VAL A 14 -11.56 28.98 4.70
N ARG A 15 -12.54 29.66 4.11
CA ARG A 15 -13.75 30.09 4.83
C ARG A 15 -14.81 29.01 4.66
N LEU A 16 -15.42 28.60 5.77
CA LEU A 16 -16.47 27.60 5.80
C LEU A 16 -17.77 28.24 6.28
N ARG A 17 -18.89 27.76 5.73
CA ARG A 17 -20.22 28.02 6.25
C ARG A 17 -20.43 27.26 7.57
N PRO A 18 -21.41 27.65 8.41
CA PRO A 18 -21.70 26.96 9.66
C PRO A 18 -21.94 25.46 9.49
N GLU A 19 -22.68 25.07 8.44
CA GLU A 19 -23.03 23.67 8.15
C GLU A 19 -21.80 22.86 7.72
N GLU A 20 -20.92 23.44 6.91
CA GLU A 20 -19.65 22.82 6.48
C GLU A 20 -18.70 22.62 7.66
N ARG A 21 -18.71 23.56 8.62
CA ARG A 21 -17.93 23.44 9.85
C ARG A 21 -18.45 22.31 10.74
N GLU A 22 -19.76 22.14 10.86
CA GLU A 22 -20.36 21.03 11.60
C GLU A 22 -20.06 19.68 10.94
N ALA A 23 -20.19 19.60 9.61
CA ALA A 23 -19.82 18.40 8.86
C ALA A 23 -18.35 18.03 9.05
N LEU A 24 -17.44 19.02 8.99
CA LEU A 24 -16.02 18.81 9.25
C LEU A 24 -15.75 18.36 10.69
N ALA A 25 -16.44 18.93 11.68
CA ALA A 25 -16.33 18.52 13.07
C ALA A 25 -16.81 17.06 13.27
N GLY A 26 -17.90 16.66 12.60
CA GLY A 26 -18.37 15.27 12.59
C GLY A 26 -17.33 14.31 12.02
N LEU A 27 -16.67 14.68 10.91
CA LEU A 27 -15.62 13.87 10.27
C LEU A 27 -14.33 13.77 11.09
N CYS A 28 -14.02 14.76 11.94
CA CYS A 28 -12.87 14.71 12.84
C CYS A 28 -13.02 13.64 13.93
N GLY A 29 -14.25 13.40 14.38
CA GLY A 29 -14.52 12.51 15.52
C GLY A 29 -13.71 12.93 16.75
N LYS A 30 -13.25 11.94 17.55
CA LYS A 30 -12.48 12.20 18.79
C LYS A 30 -10.95 12.17 18.60
N SER A 31 -10.44 11.62 17.51
CA SER A 31 -9.03 11.28 17.37
C SER A 31 -8.29 11.99 16.24
N ARG A 32 -9.01 12.61 15.29
CA ARG A 32 -8.41 13.23 14.11
C ARG A 32 -8.53 14.75 14.16
N THR A 33 -7.50 15.42 13.64
CA THR A 33 -7.54 16.88 13.50
C THR A 33 -8.24 17.28 12.21
N ALA A 34 -8.89 18.45 12.18
CA ALA A 34 -9.50 19.01 10.97
C ALA A 34 -8.52 19.05 9.78
N SER A 35 -7.27 19.42 10.04
CA SER A 35 -6.23 19.44 9.02
C SER A 35 -5.89 18.05 8.48
N GLU A 36 -5.99 17.00 9.29
CA GLU A 36 -5.78 15.62 8.85
C GLU A 36 -6.92 15.13 7.97
N VAL A 37 -8.15 15.38 8.38
CA VAL A 37 -9.35 15.06 7.58
C VAL A 37 -9.30 15.76 6.22
N ILE A 38 -9.04 17.06 6.20
CA ILE A 38 -8.94 17.84 4.95
C ILE A 38 -7.85 17.28 4.03
N ARG A 39 -6.69 16.90 4.59
CA ARG A 39 -5.61 16.28 3.79
C ARG A 39 -6.01 14.91 3.25
N LEU A 40 -6.73 14.10 4.02
CA LEU A 40 -7.22 12.80 3.55
C LEU A 40 -8.20 13.00 2.39
N LEU A 41 -9.14 13.94 2.51
CA LEU A 41 -10.10 14.29 1.46
C LEU A 41 -9.40 14.79 0.19
N PHE A 42 -8.44 15.71 0.31
CA PHE A 42 -7.68 16.17 -0.85
C PHE A 42 -6.86 15.07 -1.51
N ARG A 43 -6.23 14.21 -0.72
CA ARG A 43 -5.46 13.09 -1.28
C ARG A 43 -6.37 12.10 -1.97
N ASP A 44 -7.53 11.81 -1.38
CA ASP A 44 -8.50 10.91 -1.97
C ASP A 44 -9.01 11.44 -3.33
N GLN A 45 -9.44 12.71 -3.36
CA GLN A 45 -9.93 13.36 -4.58
C GLN A 45 -8.85 13.53 -5.65
N ALA A 46 -7.60 13.84 -5.27
CA ALA A 46 -6.48 13.95 -6.20
C ALA A 46 -5.88 12.59 -6.62
N GLY A 47 -6.42 11.47 -6.15
CA GLY A 47 -5.88 10.13 -6.41
C GLY A 47 -4.50 9.88 -5.78
N LEU A 48 -4.10 10.69 -4.79
CA LEU A 48 -2.85 10.53 -4.06
C LEU A 48 -2.96 9.38 -3.05
N PRO A 49 -1.85 8.68 -2.75
CA PRO A 49 -1.87 7.58 -1.80
C PRO A 49 -2.34 8.04 -0.43
N LEU A 50 -3.36 7.39 0.15
CA LEU A 50 -3.77 7.69 1.52
C LEU A 50 -2.70 7.18 2.49
N PRO A 51 -2.35 7.96 3.52
CA PRO A 51 -1.43 7.50 4.54
C PRO A 51 -2.05 6.28 5.25
N VAL A 52 -1.37 5.15 5.17
CA VAL A 52 -1.61 3.99 6.03
C VAL A 52 -1.14 4.31 7.45
N GLY A 53 -1.86 3.79 8.45
CA GLY A 53 -1.47 3.94 9.84
C GLY A 53 -0.09 3.33 10.09
N PRO A 54 0.60 3.72 11.17
CA PRO A 54 1.96 3.27 11.45
C PRO A 54 2.03 1.75 11.60
N VAL A 55 1.01 1.13 12.19
CA VAL A 55 0.93 -0.33 12.40
C VAL A 55 0.83 -1.06 11.06
N GLU A 56 -0.07 -0.61 10.19
CA GLU A 56 -0.29 -1.21 8.87
C GLU A 56 0.93 -1.00 7.96
N SER A 57 1.54 0.19 8.02
CA SER A 57 2.78 0.50 7.30
C SER A 57 3.93 -0.40 7.73
N ASP A 58 4.04 -0.71 9.02
CA ASP A 58 5.09 -1.57 9.56
C ASP A 58 4.87 -3.03 9.17
N ALA A 59 3.62 -3.52 9.24
CA ALA A 59 3.26 -4.84 8.76
C ALA A 59 3.57 -5.01 7.25
N LEU A 60 3.15 -4.05 6.42
CA LEU A 60 3.44 -4.06 4.97
C LEU A 60 4.95 -4.05 4.68
N ARG A 61 5.72 -3.29 5.47
CA ARG A 61 7.18 -3.27 5.34
C ARG A 61 7.80 -4.61 5.71
N GLY A 62 7.30 -5.26 6.77
CA GLY A 62 7.70 -6.61 7.17
C GLY A 62 7.49 -7.63 6.06
N THR A 63 6.26 -7.68 5.52
CA THR A 63 5.90 -8.57 4.41
C THR A 63 6.77 -8.32 3.16
N ASN A 64 7.01 -7.05 2.80
CA ASN A 64 7.88 -6.71 1.67
C ASN A 64 9.32 -7.20 1.87
N GLU A 65 9.87 -7.09 3.09
CA GLU A 65 11.23 -7.55 3.36
C GLU A 65 11.33 -9.09 3.35
N GLU A 66 10.28 -9.79 3.77
CA GLU A 66 10.20 -11.26 3.66
C GLU A 66 10.15 -11.70 2.19
N LEU A 67 9.28 -11.09 1.39
CA LEU A 67 9.20 -11.34 -0.05
C LEU A 67 10.53 -11.04 -0.75
N ARG A 68 11.22 -9.97 -0.36
CA ARG A 68 12.56 -9.64 -0.87
C ARG A 68 13.57 -10.75 -0.55
N ARG A 69 13.58 -11.26 0.68
CA ARG A 69 14.45 -12.36 1.10
C ARG A 69 14.18 -13.64 0.33
N ILE A 70 12.89 -13.98 0.14
CA ILE A 70 12.48 -15.13 -0.69
C ILE A 70 13.04 -14.98 -2.11
N GLY A 71 12.87 -13.80 -2.72
CA GLY A 71 13.38 -13.52 -4.08
C GLY A 71 14.90 -13.62 -4.20
N ILE A 72 15.65 -13.15 -3.20
CA ILE A 72 17.12 -13.26 -3.17
C ILE A 72 17.55 -14.74 -3.12
N ASN A 73 16.97 -15.53 -2.22
CA ASN A 73 17.30 -16.95 -2.08
C ASN A 73 16.98 -17.73 -3.36
N LEU A 74 15.84 -17.43 -3.99
CA LEU A 74 15.45 -18.04 -5.26
C LEU A 74 16.46 -17.74 -6.37
N ASN A 75 16.87 -16.47 -6.51
CA ASN A 75 17.86 -16.07 -7.49
C ASN A 75 19.22 -16.75 -7.27
N GLN A 76 19.61 -16.95 -6.01
CA GLN A 76 20.83 -17.66 -5.66
C GLN A 76 20.73 -19.14 -6.05
N ALA A 77 19.60 -19.80 -5.75
CA ALA A 77 19.37 -21.20 -6.12
C ALA A 77 19.43 -21.40 -7.64
N VAL A 78 18.73 -20.55 -8.41
CA VAL A 78 18.75 -20.60 -9.88
C VAL A 78 20.16 -20.36 -10.43
N ARG A 79 20.93 -19.43 -9.87
CA ARG A 79 22.33 -19.22 -10.27
C ARG A 79 23.19 -20.46 -10.02
N ALA A 80 23.11 -21.04 -8.82
CA ALA A 80 23.88 -22.23 -8.46
C ALA A 80 23.53 -23.44 -9.34
N MET A 81 22.26 -23.59 -9.71
CA MET A 81 21.80 -24.58 -10.69
C MET A 81 22.36 -24.32 -12.09
N ASN A 82 22.27 -23.08 -12.59
CA ASN A 82 22.79 -22.72 -13.91
C ASN A 82 24.31 -22.88 -14.03
N GLU A 83 25.03 -22.72 -12.93
CA GLU A 83 26.48 -22.92 -12.85
C GLU A 83 26.85 -24.41 -12.68
N GLY A 84 25.87 -25.33 -12.71
CA GLY A 84 26.09 -26.76 -12.57
C GLY A 84 26.53 -27.21 -11.17
N ARG A 85 26.44 -26.33 -10.16
CA ARG A 85 26.86 -26.63 -8.79
C ARG A 85 25.83 -27.44 -8.00
N VAL A 86 24.60 -27.51 -8.52
CA VAL A 86 23.48 -28.22 -7.90
C VAL A 86 22.83 -29.09 -8.97
N GLY A 87 22.72 -30.39 -8.71
CA GLY A 87 22.00 -31.31 -9.58
C GLY A 87 20.49 -31.07 -9.55
N TYR A 88 19.79 -31.56 -10.57
CA TYR A 88 18.33 -31.50 -10.61
C TYR A 88 17.73 -32.28 -9.44
N GLU A 89 16.84 -31.62 -8.67
CA GLU A 89 16.12 -32.22 -7.55
C GLU A 89 14.60 -32.04 -7.78
N PRO A 90 13.85 -33.14 -8.04
CA PRO A 90 12.44 -33.05 -8.42
C PRO A 90 11.53 -32.43 -7.36
N HIS A 91 11.81 -32.61 -6.07
CA HIS A 91 10.97 -32.05 -5.00
C HIS A 91 11.12 -30.53 -4.90
N LEU A 92 12.33 -30.01 -5.12
CA LEU A 92 12.64 -28.60 -5.21
C LEU A 92 11.94 -27.97 -6.42
N ASP A 93 11.98 -28.60 -7.60
CA ASP A 93 11.25 -28.10 -8.78
C ASP A 93 9.74 -27.98 -8.49
N ALA A 94 9.15 -29.00 -7.88
CA ALA A 94 7.74 -28.99 -7.49
C ALA A 94 7.43 -27.87 -6.46
N ALA A 95 8.29 -27.69 -5.45
CA ALA A 95 8.14 -26.63 -4.46
C ALA A 95 8.26 -25.23 -5.08
N LEU A 96 9.19 -25.04 -6.01
CA LEU A 96 9.38 -23.78 -6.74
C LEU A 96 8.19 -23.46 -7.65
N ARG A 97 7.61 -24.44 -8.32
CA ARG A 97 6.38 -24.26 -9.12
C ARG A 97 5.20 -23.85 -8.25
N ASN A 98 5.01 -24.50 -7.11
CA ASN A 98 3.95 -24.16 -6.15
C ASN A 98 4.14 -22.74 -5.59
N LEU A 99 5.38 -22.37 -5.25
CA LEU A 99 5.70 -21.01 -4.81
C LEU A 99 5.40 -19.98 -5.89
N LEU A 100 5.79 -20.25 -7.14
CA LEU A 100 5.55 -19.37 -8.27
C LEU A 100 4.05 -19.16 -8.50
N GLU A 101 3.27 -20.23 -8.47
CA GLU A 101 1.80 -20.16 -8.58
C GLU A 101 1.19 -19.33 -7.44
N GLY A 102 1.63 -19.56 -6.20
CA GLY A 102 1.18 -18.80 -5.04
C GLY A 102 1.48 -17.30 -5.16
N VAL A 103 2.68 -16.93 -5.62
CA VAL A 103 3.06 -15.52 -5.84
C VAL A 103 2.23 -14.88 -6.95
N PHE A 104 1.92 -15.61 -8.02
CA PHE A 104 1.05 -15.09 -9.09
C PHE A 104 -0.39 -14.85 -8.61
N ARG A 105 -0.96 -15.78 -7.83
CA ARG A 105 -2.29 -15.59 -7.23
C ARG A 105 -2.31 -14.39 -6.29
N LEU A 106 -1.32 -14.29 -5.40
CA LEU A 106 -1.19 -13.14 -4.50
C LEU A 106 -1.12 -11.81 -5.27
N ARG A 107 -0.35 -11.76 -6.36
CA ARG A 107 -0.26 -10.57 -7.21
C ARG A 107 -1.62 -10.23 -7.84
N ALA A 108 -2.34 -11.22 -8.37
CA ALA A 108 -3.64 -11.02 -8.97
C ALA A 108 -4.67 -10.50 -7.95
N ASP A 109 -4.66 -11.04 -6.74
CA ASP A 109 -5.53 -10.60 -5.64
C ASP A 109 -5.23 -9.15 -5.24
N VAL A 110 -3.96 -8.78 -5.11
CA VAL A 110 -3.55 -7.40 -4.83
C VAL A 110 -3.96 -6.45 -5.96
N ASP A 111 -3.75 -6.84 -7.21
CA ASP A 111 -4.17 -6.03 -8.37
C ASP A 111 -5.70 -5.86 -8.41
N LEU A 112 -6.46 -6.89 -8.06
CA LEU A 112 -7.92 -6.84 -7.95
C LEU A 112 -8.35 -5.90 -6.82
N MET A 113 -7.77 -6.02 -5.62
CA MET A 113 -8.04 -5.13 -4.49
C MET A 113 -7.79 -3.67 -4.85
N LEU A 114 -6.69 -3.38 -5.56
CA LEU A 114 -6.37 -2.03 -6.03
C LEU A 114 -7.39 -1.52 -7.06
N ARG A 115 -7.88 -2.38 -7.97
CA ARG A 115 -8.91 -2.02 -8.96
C ARG A 115 -10.26 -1.73 -8.29
N ILE A 116 -10.71 -2.61 -7.39
CA ILE A 116 -11.96 -2.42 -6.63
C ILE A 116 -11.87 -1.12 -5.83
N SER A 117 -10.77 -0.90 -5.09
CA SER A 117 -10.58 0.34 -4.34
C SER A 117 -10.62 1.59 -5.23
N ARG A 118 -10.09 1.54 -6.45
CA ARG A 118 -10.18 2.65 -7.42
C ARG A 118 -11.60 2.85 -7.97
N GLN A 119 -12.34 1.77 -8.22
CA GLN A 119 -13.72 1.84 -8.73
C GLN A 119 -14.69 2.38 -7.68
N GLU A 120 -14.60 1.91 -6.43
CA GLU A 120 -15.41 2.41 -5.32
C GLU A 120 -15.14 3.91 -5.06
N ARG A 121 -13.87 4.36 -5.17
CA ARG A 121 -13.53 5.79 -5.10
C ARG A 121 -14.17 6.62 -6.21
N ARG A 122 -14.29 6.10 -7.43
CA ARG A 122 -14.95 6.81 -8.54
C ARG A 122 -16.47 6.90 -8.33
N ARG A 123 -17.10 5.81 -7.88
CA ARG A 123 -18.55 5.76 -7.64
C ARG A 123 -19.01 6.64 -6.47
N GLY A 124 -18.16 6.83 -5.45
CA GLY A 124 -18.45 7.75 -4.34
C GLY A 124 -18.29 9.24 -4.69
N GLY A 125 -17.68 9.57 -5.83
CA GLY A 125 -17.45 10.96 -6.27
C GLY A 125 -18.57 11.57 -7.11
N ASP A 126 -19.42 10.76 -7.76
CA ASP A 126 -20.52 11.21 -8.64
C ASP A 126 -21.85 11.43 -7.87
N GLY A 127 -21.79 11.66 -6.56
CA GLY A 127 -22.94 11.75 -5.67
C GLY A 127 -23.22 13.13 -5.07
N VAL A 128 -22.84 14.23 -5.76
CA VAL A 128 -23.22 15.61 -5.40
C VAL A 128 -23.72 16.35 -6.64
#